data_AF-A0AAE7P249-F1
#
_entry.id   AF-A0AAE7P249-F1
#
_cell.length_a   1.000
_cell.length_b   1.000
_cell.length_c   1.000
_cell.angle_alpha   90.00
_cell.angle_beta   90.00
_cell.angle_gamma   90.00
#
_symmetry.space_group_name_H-M   'P 1'
#
loop_
_entity.id
_entity.type
_entity.pdbx_description
1 polymer ?
#
loop_
_entity_poly.entity_id
_entity_poly.type
_entity_poly.pdbx_seq_one_letter_code
_entity_poly.pdbx_strand_id
1 'polypeptide(L)'
;MFAVIFDKNTTDENTAKCVEYYIDDLGCDANMTIKIPELSIRPNLLEYAYDANKTKTFDTLLEKGTYANTSLATSIGMSFLFFFRENGVGINNKKASPELLEFIKTQKYKKFKEEKFKLIKKLLDYGQDPKDYSTLKSILKILNDKKDLDNLLKNRTQKGLAQ
;
A
#
# COMPACT_ATOMS: atom_id res chain seq x y z
N MET A 1 15.35 2.15 12.80
CA MET A 1 14.46 1.28 12.00
C MET A 1 14.33 1.71 10.54
N PHE A 2 13.85 2.92 10.20
CA PHE A 2 13.69 3.35 8.79
C PHE A 2 14.92 3.10 7.89
N ALA A 3 16.12 3.46 8.34
CA ALA A 3 17.35 3.22 7.59
C ALA A 3 17.60 1.72 7.31
N VAL A 4 17.31 0.85 8.27
CA VAL A 4 17.45 -0.61 8.14
C VAL A 4 16.44 -1.16 7.13
N ILE A 5 15.21 -0.65 7.14
CA ILE A 5 14.17 -1.03 6.17
C ILE A 5 14.58 -0.60 4.76
N PHE A 6 15.14 0.59 4.58
CA PHE A 6 15.50 1.09 3.25
C PHE A 6 16.86 0.61 2.73
N ASP A 7 17.69 -0.01 3.57
CA ASP A 7 18.99 -0.54 3.16
C ASP A 7 18.82 -1.66 2.12
N LYS A 8 19.41 -1.45 0.95
CA LYS A 8 19.38 -2.37 -0.21
C LYS A 8 20.44 -3.47 -0.11
N ASN A 9 21.40 -3.34 0.80
CA ASN A 9 22.48 -4.31 0.99
C ASN A 9 22.13 -5.41 1.99
N THR A 10 20.95 -5.35 2.61
CA THR A 10 20.45 -6.36 3.55
C THR A 10 19.27 -7.11 2.95
N THR A 11 19.12 -8.38 3.34
CA THR A 11 17.97 -9.20 2.95
C THR A 11 16.72 -8.80 3.73
N ASP A 12 15.56 -9.17 3.21
CA ASP A 12 14.28 -8.96 3.92
C ASP A 12 14.25 -9.77 5.24
N GLU A 13 14.75 -11.01 5.26
CA GLU A 13 14.85 -11.81 6.48
C GLU A 13 15.70 -11.16 7.57
N ASN A 14 16.85 -10.59 7.20
CA ASN A 14 17.71 -9.92 8.16
C ASN A 14 17.11 -8.58 8.60
N THR A 15 16.44 -7.88 7.69
CA THR A 15 15.70 -6.65 8.03
C THR A 15 14.61 -6.95 9.06
N ALA A 16 13.81 -8.00 8.86
CA ALA A 16 12.75 -8.40 9.77
C ALA A 16 13.28 -8.70 11.18
N LYS A 17 14.36 -9.50 11.29
CA LYS A 17 15.03 -9.79 12.58
C LYS A 17 15.52 -8.52 13.27
N CYS A 18 16.13 -7.61 12.52
CA CYS A 18 16.57 -6.34 13.08
C CYS A 18 15.39 -5.52 13.60
N VAL A 19 14.29 -5.44 12.85
CA VAL A 19 13.08 -4.73 13.26
C VAL A 19 12.46 -5.35 14.52
N GLU A 20 12.37 -6.68 14.60
CA GLU A 20 11.93 -7.39 15.82
C GLU A 20 12.78 -7.00 17.01
N TYR A 21 14.11 -7.07 16.88
CA TYR A 21 15.03 -6.67 17.94
C TYR A 21 14.85 -5.22 18.38
N TYR A 22 14.66 -4.28 17.44
CA TYR A 22 14.40 -2.88 17.79
C TYR A 22 13.11 -2.71 18.59
N ILE A 23 12.05 -3.45 18.26
CA ILE A 23 10.74 -3.32 18.90
C ILE A 23 10.72 -4.06 20.24
N ASP A 24 11.11 -5.33 20.26
CA ASP A 24 10.95 -6.23 21.41
C ASP A 24 12.03 -5.98 22.47
N ASP A 25 13.30 -5.93 22.07
CA ASP A 25 14.43 -5.85 23.00
C ASP A 25 14.78 -4.40 23.36
N LEU A 26 14.67 -3.47 22.39
CA LEU A 26 15.00 -2.07 22.60
C LEU A 26 13.78 -1.19 22.89
N GLY A 27 12.56 -1.74 22.83
CA GLY A 27 11.33 -1.01 23.15
C GLY A 27 11.02 0.15 22.19
N CYS A 28 11.53 0.10 20.94
CA CYS A 28 11.27 1.15 19.97
C CYS A 28 9.81 1.16 19.53
N ASP A 29 9.26 2.36 19.31
CA ASP A 29 7.88 2.52 18.85
C ASP A 29 7.68 1.97 17.42
N ALA A 30 6.96 0.86 17.31
CA ALA A 30 6.59 0.24 16.03
C ALA A 30 5.71 1.15 15.15
N ASN A 31 5.09 2.18 15.74
CA ASN A 31 4.19 3.12 15.09
C ASN A 31 4.84 4.48 14.78
N MET A 32 6.17 4.57 14.87
CA MET A 32 6.89 5.78 14.54
C MET A 32 6.60 6.28 13.11
N THR A 33 6.53 7.60 12.97
CA THR A 33 6.28 8.26 11.68
C THR A 33 7.34 9.30 11.39
N ILE A 34 7.58 9.56 10.10
CA ILE A 34 8.44 10.67 9.65
C ILE A 34 7.54 11.83 9.23
N LYS A 35 7.81 13.01 9.77
CA LYS A 35 7.21 14.26 9.30
C LYS A 35 8.05 14.80 8.14
N ILE A 36 7.47 14.84 6.96
CA ILE A 36 8.05 15.51 5.78
C ILE A 36 7.38 16.89 5.69
N PRO A 37 8.10 18.01 5.88
CA PRO A 37 7.48 19.34 5.99
C PRO A 37 6.57 19.72 4.82
N GLU A 38 6.89 19.26 3.61
CA GLU A 38 6.19 19.60 2.37
C GLU A 38 4.98 18.68 2.09
N LEU A 39 4.80 17.61 2.87
CA LEU A 39 3.74 16.62 2.66
C LEU A 39 2.76 16.60 3.84
N SER A 40 1.47 16.50 3.52
CA SER A 40 0.41 16.34 4.53
C SER A 40 0.33 14.92 5.10
N ILE A 41 0.96 13.95 4.42
CA ILE A 41 1.02 12.55 4.84
C ILE A 41 2.23 12.30 5.75
N ARG A 42 2.10 11.27 6.60
CA ARG A 42 3.14 10.87 7.54
C ARG A 42 3.51 9.41 7.30
N PRO A 43 4.54 9.15 6.49
CA PRO A 43 5.03 7.81 6.27
C PRO A 43 5.42 7.12 7.57
N ASN A 44 5.13 5.83 7.66
CA ASN A 44 5.54 4.98 8.77
C ASN A 44 6.36 3.78 8.25
N LEU A 45 6.73 2.88 9.15
CA LEU A 45 7.58 1.74 8.83
C LEU A 45 6.95 0.80 7.78
N LEU A 46 5.62 0.64 7.76
CA LEU A 46 4.93 -0.21 6.77
C LEU A 46 5.06 0.34 5.36
N GLU A 47 4.90 1.65 5.17
CA GLU A 47 5.09 2.25 3.85
C GLU A 47 6.52 2.05 3.34
N TYR A 48 7.52 2.25 4.21
CA TYR A 48 8.91 2.02 3.83
C TYR A 48 9.18 0.56 3.47
N ALA A 49 8.61 -0.38 4.21
CA ALA A 49 8.75 -1.81 3.90
C ALA A 49 8.07 -2.16 2.58
N TYR A 50 6.90 -1.57 2.31
CA TYR A 50 6.19 -1.71 1.04
C TYR A 50 7.01 -1.16 -0.14
N ASP A 51 7.52 0.07 -0.03
CA ASP A 51 8.30 0.72 -1.09
C ASP A 51 9.65 0.04 -1.33
N ALA A 52 10.25 -0.53 -0.30
CA ALA A 52 11.48 -1.32 -0.39
C ALA A 52 11.25 -2.77 -0.85
N ASN A 53 10.00 -3.18 -1.12
CA ASN A 53 9.62 -4.54 -1.47
C ASN A 53 10.08 -5.60 -0.44
N LYS A 54 9.99 -5.27 0.85
CA LYS A 54 10.37 -6.12 1.99
C LYS A 54 9.12 -6.73 2.65
N THR A 55 8.55 -7.72 1.98
CA THR A 55 7.30 -8.39 2.37
C THR A 55 7.33 -9.06 3.75
N LYS A 56 8.43 -9.70 4.13
CA LYS A 56 8.56 -10.35 5.45
C LYS A 56 8.64 -9.30 6.55
N THR A 57 9.45 -8.26 6.35
CA THR A 57 9.53 -7.12 7.27
C THR A 57 8.17 -6.44 7.42
N PHE A 58 7.43 -6.28 6.31
CA PHE A 58 6.07 -5.72 6.33
C PHE A 58 5.12 -6.55 7.19
N ASP A 59 5.16 -7.88 7.05
CA ASP A 59 4.33 -8.81 7.80
C ASP A 59 4.69 -8.81 9.29
N THR A 60 5.99 -8.84 9.61
CA THR A 60 6.49 -8.67 10.98
C THR A 60 5.97 -7.38 11.61
N LEU A 61 6.04 -6.25 10.91
CA LEU A 61 5.52 -4.96 11.43
C LEU A 61 4.02 -5.01 11.72
N LEU A 62 3.23 -5.65 10.86
CA LEU A 62 1.79 -5.85 11.12
C LEU A 62 1.55 -6.70 12.36
N GLU A 63 2.29 -7.80 12.54
CA GLU A 63 2.21 -8.66 13.71
C GLU A 63 2.64 -7.95 15.00
N LYS A 64 3.58 -7.01 14.90
CA LYS A 64 4.01 -6.13 16.00
C LYS A 64 3.07 -4.95 16.25
N GLY A 65 1.95 -4.88 15.54
CA GLY A 65 0.92 -3.86 15.78
C GLY A 65 1.23 -2.50 15.15
N THR A 66 2.09 -2.44 14.12
CA THR A 66 2.20 -1.23 13.30
C THR A 66 0.89 -1.01 12.55
N TYR A 67 0.26 0.15 12.71
CA TYR A 67 -0.99 0.45 12.01
C TYR A 67 -0.74 0.86 10.56
N ALA A 68 -1.57 0.37 9.65
CA ALA A 68 -1.60 0.84 8.28
C ALA A 68 -2.31 2.20 8.19
N ASN A 69 -1.70 3.18 7.50
CA ASN A 69 -2.18 4.57 7.49
C ASN A 69 -2.46 5.10 6.08
N THR A 70 -2.95 6.34 6.00
CA THR A 70 -3.28 7.02 4.73
C THR A 70 -2.07 7.15 3.79
N SER A 71 -0.86 7.24 4.34
CA SER A 71 0.38 7.34 3.56
C SER A 71 0.63 6.05 2.78
N LEU A 72 0.58 4.90 3.46
CA LEU A 72 0.66 3.58 2.82
C LEU A 72 -0.45 3.38 1.77
N ALA A 73 -1.70 3.74 2.07
CA ALA A 73 -2.80 3.64 1.10
C ALA A 73 -2.56 4.50 -0.15
N THR A 74 -1.95 5.69 0.02
CA THR A 74 -1.54 6.56 -1.07
C THR A 74 -0.47 5.90 -1.93
N SER A 75 0.55 5.30 -1.33
CA SER A 75 1.63 4.60 -2.05
C SER A 75 1.14 3.35 -2.78
N ILE A 76 0.16 2.62 -2.22
CA ILE A 76 -0.57 1.57 -2.94
C ILE A 76 -1.32 2.15 -4.16
N GLY A 77 -2.01 3.27 -3.99
CA GLY A 77 -2.68 3.97 -5.10
C GLY A 77 -1.70 4.39 -6.20
N MET A 78 -0.59 5.04 -5.83
CA MET A 78 0.44 5.51 -6.75
C MET A 78 1.12 4.38 -7.51
N SER A 79 1.21 3.17 -6.92
CA SER A 79 1.75 2.00 -7.61
C SER A 79 1.01 1.65 -8.90
N PHE A 80 -0.29 1.97 -9.03
CA PHE A 80 -1.01 1.81 -10.30
C PHE A 80 -0.49 2.76 -11.37
N LEU A 81 -0.22 4.02 -11.02
CA LEU A 81 0.32 5.01 -11.96
C LEU A 81 1.74 4.65 -12.41
N PHE A 82 2.58 4.18 -11.49
CA PHE A 82 3.92 3.69 -11.82
C PHE A 82 3.84 2.47 -12.72
N PHE A 83 2.98 1.50 -12.40
CA PHE A 83 2.79 0.31 -13.23
C PHE A 83 2.36 0.67 -14.65
N PHE A 84 1.46 1.64 -14.83
CA PHE A 84 1.09 2.11 -16.17
C PHE A 84 2.28 2.72 -16.91
N ARG A 85 3.02 3.63 -16.25
CA ARG A 85 4.20 4.28 -16.83
C ARG A 85 5.26 3.29 -17.27
N GLU A 86 5.56 2.28 -16.45
CA GLU A 86 6.50 1.21 -16.77
C GLU A 86 6.07 0.36 -17.98
N ASN A 87 4.78 0.36 -18.29
CA ASN A 87 4.21 -0.33 -19.45
C ASN A 87 3.95 0.61 -20.63
N GLY A 88 4.48 1.85 -20.59
CA GLY A 88 4.33 2.82 -21.69
C GLY A 88 2.92 3.35 -21.89
N VAL A 89 2.02 3.17 -20.90
CA VAL A 89 0.64 3.66 -20.93
C VAL A 89 0.39 4.65 -19.79
N GLY A 90 -0.63 5.49 -19.89
CA GLY A 90 -0.78 6.54 -18.89
C GLY A 90 -2.14 7.23 -18.85
N ILE A 91 -2.30 8.02 -17.79
CA ILE A 91 -3.42 8.94 -17.59
C ILE A 91 -2.93 10.35 -17.91
N ASN A 92 -3.52 10.97 -18.94
CA ASN A 92 -3.20 12.33 -19.36
C ASN A 92 -4.43 13.22 -19.15
N ASN A 93 -4.25 14.38 -18.50
CA ASN A 93 -5.32 15.35 -18.25
C ASN A 93 -6.60 14.70 -17.66
N LYS A 94 -6.43 13.83 -16.65
CA LYS A 94 -7.52 13.09 -15.96
C LYS A 94 -8.32 12.15 -16.88
N LYS A 95 -7.77 11.75 -18.02
CA LYS A 95 -8.36 10.77 -18.94
C LYS A 95 -7.39 9.63 -19.20
N ALA A 96 -7.92 8.40 -19.26
CA ALA A 96 -7.16 7.25 -19.72
C ALA A 96 -6.93 7.35 -21.23
N SER A 97 -5.73 7.02 -21.70
CA SER A 97 -5.48 6.86 -23.14
C SER A 97 -6.18 5.60 -23.69
N PRO A 98 -6.47 5.52 -24.99
CA PRO A 98 -7.00 4.29 -25.61
C PRO A 98 -6.12 3.07 -25.34
N GLU A 99 -4.80 3.24 -25.37
CA GLU A 99 -3.82 2.18 -25.09
C GLU A 99 -3.92 1.70 -23.63
N LEU A 100 -4.14 2.61 -22.68
CA LEU A 100 -4.39 2.24 -21.29
C LEU A 100 -5.68 1.44 -21.14
N LEU A 101 -6.75 1.82 -21.85
CA LEU A 101 -8.03 1.10 -21.82
C LEU A 101 -7.93 -0.32 -22.40
N GLU A 102 -7.07 -0.53 -23.40
CA GLU A 102 -6.75 -1.89 -23.87
C GLU A 102 -5.83 -2.63 -22.89
N PHE A 103 -4.84 -1.93 -22.33
CA PHE A 103 -3.88 -2.52 -21.38
C PHE A 103 -4.56 -3.09 -20.14
N ILE A 104 -5.59 -2.42 -19.59
CA ILE A 104 -6.31 -2.94 -18.41
C ILE A 104 -7.11 -4.22 -18.68
N LYS A 105 -7.30 -4.63 -19.94
CA LYS A 105 -7.93 -5.91 -20.28
C LYS A 105 -6.94 -7.09 -20.22
N THR A 106 -5.64 -6.80 -20.24
CA THR A 106 -4.57 -7.81 -20.28
C THR A 106 -4.48 -8.62 -18.99
N GLN A 107 -3.93 -9.83 -19.09
CA GLN A 107 -3.64 -10.67 -17.91
C GLN A 107 -2.60 -10.03 -16.99
N LYS A 108 -1.66 -9.26 -17.57
CA LYS A 108 -0.63 -8.54 -16.82
C LYS A 108 -1.24 -7.56 -15.83
N TYR A 109 -2.20 -6.73 -16.28
CA TYR A 109 -2.92 -5.82 -15.38
C TYR A 109 -3.79 -6.57 -14.36
N LYS A 110 -4.54 -7.59 -14.80
CA LYS A 110 -5.43 -8.36 -13.90
C LYS A 110 -4.67 -8.97 -12.74
N LYS A 111 -3.50 -9.59 -13.01
CA LYS A 111 -2.63 -10.15 -11.97
C LYS A 111 -2.11 -9.08 -11.00
N PHE A 112 -1.61 -7.97 -11.53
CA PHE A 112 -1.15 -6.84 -10.71
C PHE A 112 -2.27 -6.30 -9.81
N LYS A 113 -3.46 -6.06 -10.36
CA LYS A 113 -4.64 -5.59 -9.62
C LYS A 113 -5.01 -6.57 -8.51
N GLU A 114 -5.05 -7.87 -8.82
CA GLU A 114 -5.39 -8.91 -7.85
C GLU A 114 -4.40 -8.95 -6.68
N GLU A 115 -3.09 -8.88 -6.96
CA GLU A 115 -2.04 -8.83 -5.93
C GLU A 115 -2.20 -7.61 -5.01
N LYS A 116 -2.43 -6.42 -5.58
CA LYS A 116 -2.70 -5.22 -4.79
C LYS A 116 -3.97 -5.35 -3.96
N PHE A 117 -5.03 -5.96 -4.51
CA PHE A 117 -6.30 -6.12 -3.79
C PHE A 117 -6.22 -7.14 -2.67
N LYS A 118 -5.40 -8.19 -2.81
CA LYS A 118 -5.07 -9.11 -1.70
C LYS A 118 -4.36 -8.38 -0.56
N LEU A 119 -3.40 -7.52 -0.88
CA LEU A 119 -2.73 -6.67 0.12
C LEU A 119 -3.72 -5.72 0.80
N ILE A 120 -4.58 -5.03 0.05
CA ILE A 120 -5.61 -4.14 0.61
C ILE A 120 -6.53 -4.91 1.55
N LYS A 121 -6.99 -6.10 1.14
CA LYS A 121 -7.81 -6.95 2.00
C LYS A 121 -7.08 -7.27 3.31
N LYS A 122 -5.81 -7.69 3.25
CA LYS A 122 -4.99 -7.92 4.44
C LYS A 122 -4.95 -6.69 5.34
N LEU A 123 -4.66 -5.51 4.80
CA LEU A 123 -4.55 -4.29 5.61
C LEU A 123 -5.89 -3.87 6.25
N LEU A 124 -7.00 -4.06 5.53
CA LEU A 124 -8.34 -3.88 6.11
C LEU A 124 -8.63 -4.92 7.21
N ASP A 125 -8.07 -6.12 7.09
CA ASP A 125 -8.17 -7.15 8.14
C ASP A 125 -7.37 -6.77 9.39
N TYR A 126 -6.30 -6.00 9.22
CA TYR A 126 -5.52 -5.35 10.28
C TYR A 126 -6.06 -3.96 10.69
N GLY A 127 -7.27 -3.58 10.25
CA GLY A 127 -7.96 -2.40 10.76
C GLY A 127 -7.67 -1.08 10.03
N GLN A 128 -7.05 -1.10 8.84
CA GLN A 128 -6.91 0.13 8.05
C GLN A 128 -8.28 0.75 7.70
N ASP A 129 -8.38 2.08 7.76
CA ASP A 129 -9.63 2.79 7.42
C ASP A 129 -9.90 2.67 5.90
N PRO A 130 -11.06 2.14 5.48
CA PRO A 130 -11.45 2.12 4.07
C PRO A 130 -11.41 3.49 3.37
N LYS A 131 -11.55 4.60 4.11
CA LYS A 131 -11.50 5.98 3.57
C LYS A 131 -10.11 6.38 3.09
N ASP A 132 -9.05 5.75 3.60
CA ASP A 132 -7.66 6.03 3.20
C ASP A 132 -7.42 5.77 1.71
N TYR A 133 -8.21 4.88 1.09
CA TYR A 133 -8.08 4.47 -0.31
C TYR A 133 -8.67 5.47 -1.34
N SER A 134 -8.85 6.74 -0.96
CA SER A 134 -9.42 7.79 -1.82
C SER A 134 -8.61 8.04 -3.11
N THR A 135 -7.27 7.99 -3.02
CA THR A 135 -6.36 8.12 -4.16
C THR A 135 -6.56 6.98 -5.16
N LEU A 136 -6.50 5.73 -4.69
CA LEU A 136 -6.71 4.56 -5.54
C LEU A 136 -8.11 4.58 -6.18
N LYS A 137 -9.14 4.95 -5.41
CA LYS A 137 -10.50 5.08 -5.93
C LYS A 137 -10.61 6.08 -7.06
N SER A 138 -9.91 7.22 -6.95
CA SER A 138 -9.86 8.25 -7.99
C SER A 138 -9.18 7.75 -9.26
N ILE A 139 -8.07 7.01 -9.12
CA ILE A 139 -7.37 6.39 -10.25
C ILE A 139 -8.28 5.39 -10.95
N LEU A 140 -8.86 4.43 -10.22
CA LEU A 140 -9.74 3.41 -10.82
C LEU A 140 -11.02 4.00 -11.41
N LYS A 141 -11.50 5.14 -10.92
CA LYS A 141 -12.63 5.85 -11.52
C LYS A 141 -12.30 6.34 -12.94
N ILE A 142 -11.09 6.85 -13.17
CA ILE A 142 -10.65 7.29 -14.51
C ILE A 142 -10.63 6.11 -15.50
N LEU A 143 -10.34 4.91 -14.99
CA LEU A 143 -10.28 3.67 -15.79
C LEU A 143 -11.64 2.99 -15.96
N ASN A 144 -12.69 3.50 -15.32
CA ASN A 144 -13.98 2.82 -15.17
C ASN A 144 -13.88 1.41 -14.51
N ASP A 145 -12.93 1.23 -13.58
CA ASP A 145 -12.61 -0.06 -12.94
C ASP A 145 -12.69 -0.04 -11.40
N LYS A 146 -13.49 0.88 -10.85
CA LYS A 146 -13.60 1.06 -9.38
C LYS A 146 -14.50 0.04 -8.66
N LYS A 147 -15.26 -0.78 -9.41
CA LYS A 147 -16.34 -1.62 -8.86
C LYS A 147 -15.81 -2.61 -7.81
N ASP A 148 -14.73 -3.31 -8.12
CA ASP A 148 -14.16 -4.31 -7.23
C ASP A 148 -13.62 -3.68 -5.93
N LEU A 149 -13.00 -2.49 -6.03
CA LEU A 149 -12.52 -1.77 -4.86
C LEU A 149 -13.69 -1.29 -4.00
N ASP A 150 -14.73 -0.70 -4.61
CA ASP A 150 -15.92 -0.26 -3.89
C ASP A 150 -16.57 -1.43 -3.11
N ASN A 151 -16.60 -2.63 -3.69
CA ASN A 151 -17.11 -3.83 -3.02
C ASN A 151 -16.21 -4.25 -1.85
N LEU A 152 -14.89 -4.26 -2.05
CA LEU A 152 -13.92 -4.62 -1.02
C LEU A 152 -14.01 -3.69 0.21
N LEU A 153 -14.10 -2.37 -0.04
CA LEU A 153 -14.16 -1.36 1.02
C LEU A 153 -15.50 -1.40 1.80
N LYS A 154 -16.64 -1.59 1.12
CA LYS A 154 -17.97 -1.65 1.76
C LYS A 154 -18.13 -2.82 2.73
N ASN A 155 -17.62 -4.00 2.35
CA ASN A 155 -17.74 -5.21 3.18
C ASN A 155 -17.09 -5.05 4.56
N ARG A 156 -16.07 -4.22 4.68
CA ARG A 156 -15.39 -3.91 5.95
C ARG A 156 -16.12 -2.84 6.76
N THR A 157 -16.66 -1.81 6.11
CA THR A 157 -17.52 -0.81 6.79
C THR A 157 -18.72 -1.47 7.48
N GLN A 158 -19.32 -2.50 6.87
CA GLN A 158 -20.45 -3.23 7.46
C GLN A 158 -20.01 -4.12 8.64
N LYS A 159 -18.84 -4.75 8.60
CA LYS A 159 -18.31 -5.55 9.71
C LYS A 159 -17.94 -4.72 10.94
N GLY A 160 -17.42 -3.51 10.75
CA GLY A 160 -17.08 -2.60 11.85
C GLY A 160 -18.29 -1.93 12.52
N LEU A 161 -19.47 -1.97 11.90
CA LEU A 161 -20.73 -1.48 12.48
C LEU A 161 -21.52 -2.58 13.23
N ALA A 162 -21.09 -3.84 13.12
CA ALA A 162 -21.74 -5.00 13.72
C ALA A 162 -21.01 -5.55 14.96
N GLN A 163 -19.98 -4.84 15.43
CA GLN A 163 -19.24 -5.08 16.67
C GLN A 163 -19.45 -3.90 17.62
#